data_AF-A0A8U0A2V9-F1
#
_entry.id   AF-A0A8U0A2V9-F1
#
_cell.length_a   1.000
_cell.length_b   1.000
_cell.length_c   1.000
_cell.angle_alpha   90.00
_cell.angle_beta   90.00
_cell.angle_gamma   90.00
#
_symmetry.space_group_name_H-M   'P 1'
#
loop_
_entity.id
_entity.type
_entity.pdbx_description
1 polymer ?
#
loop_
_entity_poly.entity_id
_entity_poly.type
_entity_poly.pdbx_seq_one_letter_code
_entity_poly.pdbx_strand_id
1 'polypeptide(L)' 'MSKYLLDRQTVLDVTVNIIPLLMLVFFFILFALYDPYLKNTFMLGMSLFLLIIPFVFLLLLTYAAGRTIEREEEQTD' A
#
# COMPACT_ATOMS: atom_id res chain seq x y z
N MET A 1 8.35 9.87 -28.57
CA MET A 1 8.91 10.09 -27.23
C MET A 1 9.15 8.72 -26.60
N SER A 2 10.31 8.47 -25.96
CA SER A 2 10.76 7.11 -25.63
C SER A 2 9.84 6.38 -24.64
N LYS A 3 9.21 5.30 -25.08
CA LYS A 3 8.39 4.36 -24.29
C LYS A 3 9.05 3.90 -22.97
N TYR A 4 10.39 3.94 -22.91
CA TYR A 4 11.21 3.50 -21.78
C TYR A 4 11.21 4.44 -20.56
N LEU A 5 10.84 5.72 -20.69
CA LEU A 5 10.80 6.64 -19.55
C LEU A 5 9.51 6.50 -18.73
N LEU A 6 8.37 6.28 -19.42
CA LEU A 6 7.08 6.07 -18.79
C LEU A 6 7.07 4.77 -17.97
N ASP A 7 7.60 3.68 -18.56
CA ASP A 7 7.67 2.37 -17.90
C ASP A 7 8.47 2.40 -16.59
N ARG A 8 9.61 3.10 -16.56
CA ARG A 8 10.47 3.16 -15.36
C ARG A 8 9.91 4.02 -14.24
N GLN A 9 9.29 5.16 -14.56
CA GLN A 9 8.68 6.05 -13.56
C GLN A 9 7.39 5.44 -13.01
N THR A 10 6.51 4.94 -13.87
CA THR A 10 5.27 4.27 -13.47
C THR A 10 5.54 3.03 -12.61
N VAL A 11 6.49 2.18 -13.00
CA VAL A 11 6.88 1.01 -12.19
C VAL A 11 7.47 1.44 -10.85
N LEU A 12 8.28 2.51 -10.80
CA LEU A 12 8.83 3.04 -9.55
C LEU A 12 7.71 3.50 -8.62
N ASP A 13 6.74 4.27 -9.12
CA ASP A 13 5.64 4.84 -8.31
C ASP A 13 4.71 3.77 -7.74
N VAL A 14 4.38 2.76 -8.56
CA VAL A 14 3.60 1.60 -8.12
C VAL A 14 4.38 0.77 -7.10
N THR A 15 5.67 0.53 -7.35
CA THR A 15 6.53 -0.25 -6.44
C THR A 15 6.72 0.44 -5.08
N VAL A 16 6.93 1.76 -5.07
CA VAL A 16 7.08 2.57 -3.85
C VAL A 16 5.83 2.51 -2.96
N ASN A 17 4.64 2.27 -3.52
CA ASN A 17 3.41 2.07 -2.75
C ASN A 17 3.12 0.60 -2.39
N ILE A 18 3.45 -0.35 -3.29
CA ILE A 18 3.27 -1.80 -3.06
C ILE A 18 4.11 -2.29 -1.88
N ILE A 19 5.37 -1.84 -1.78
CA ILE A 19 6.27 -2.29 -0.70
C ILE A 19 5.71 -1.95 0.70
N PRO A 20 5.31 -0.69 0.99
CA PRO A 20 4.59 -0.34 2.21
C PRO A 20 3.32 -1.17 2.44
N LEU A 21 2.50 -1.40 1.42
CA LEU A 21 1.28 -2.21 1.55
C LEU A 21 1.60 -3.64 2.02
N LEU A 22 2.61 -4.28 1.42
CA LEU A 22 3.06 -5.61 1.81
C LEU A 22 3.60 -5.64 3.25
N MET A 23 4.38 -4.63 3.65
CA MET A 23 4.88 -4.52 5.03
C MET A 23 3.73 -4.36 6.03
N LEU A 24 2.72 -3.54 5.74
CA LEU A 24 1.57 -3.36 6.62
C LEU A 24 0.77 -4.66 6.80
N VAL A 25 0.54 -5.40 5.72
CA VAL A 25 -0.11 -6.73 5.78
C VAL A 25 0.72 -7.71 6.59
N PHE A 26 2.04 -7.74 6.37
CA PHE A 26 2.96 -8.59 7.12
C PHE A 26 2.88 -8.33 8.62
N PHE A 27 2.99 -7.07 9.05
CA PHE A 27 2.93 -6.72 10.47
C PHE A 27 1.54 -6.92 11.07
N PHE A 28 0.48 -6.68 10.30
CA PHE A 28 -0.88 -6.96 10.73
C PHE A 28 -1.05 -8.44 11.07
N ILE A 29 -0.63 -9.34 10.17
CA ILE A 29 -0.66 -10.79 10.40
C ILE A 29 0.23 -11.15 11.58
N LEU A 30 1.44 -10.60 11.64
CA LEU A 30 2.39 -10.88 12.72
C LEU A 30 1.78 -10.54 14.08
N PHE A 31 1.16 -9.37 14.24
CA PHE A 31 0.58 -8.94 15.52
C PHE A 31 -0.76 -9.63 15.83
N ALA A 32 -1.50 -10.04 14.79
CA ALA A 32 -2.70 -10.86 14.97
C ALA A 32 -2.36 -12.27 15.49
N LEU A 33 -1.21 -12.83 15.09
CA LEU A 33 -0.76 -14.16 15.51
C LEU A 33 0.08 -14.14 16.80
N TYR A 34 0.89 -13.08 16.98
CA TYR A 34 1.80 -12.92 18.10
C TYR A 34 1.56 -11.58 18.79
N ASP A 35 0.96 -11.64 19.98
CA ASP A 35 0.71 -10.44 20.80
C ASP A 35 2.01 -9.98 21.49
N PRO A 36 2.58 -8.81 21.13
CA PRO A 36 3.78 -8.30 21.77
C PRO A 36 3.50 -7.56 23.09
N TYR A 37 2.23 -7.38 23.48
CA TYR A 37 1.80 -6.51 24.58
C TYR A 37 1.30 -7.26 25.82
N LEU A 38 1.79 -8.48 26.09
CA LEU A 38 1.49 -9.24 27.31
C LEU A 38 -0.02 -9.40 27.59
N LYS A 39 -0.85 -9.66 26.57
CA LYS A 39 -2.32 -9.77 26.66
C LYS A 39 -3.05 -8.46 26.96
N ASN A 40 -2.42 -7.31 26.73
CA ASN A 40 -3.11 -6.03 26.75
C ASN A 40 -3.93 -5.83 25.46
N THR A 41 -5.20 -6.21 25.51
CA THR A 41 -6.13 -6.11 24.37
C THR A 41 -6.27 -4.69 23.82
N PHE A 42 -6.17 -3.66 24.67
CA PHE A 42 -6.27 -2.27 24.23
C PHE A 42 -5.07 -1.85 23.39
N MET A 43 -3.85 -2.19 23.84
CA MET A 43 -2.63 -1.90 23.08
C MET A 43 -2.59 -2.69 21.76
N LEU A 44 -2.93 -3.97 21.79
CA LEU A 44 -3.00 -4.79 20.57
C LEU A 44 -4.02 -4.22 19.57
N GLY A 45 -5.22 -3.86 20.03
CA GLY A 45 -6.25 -3.25 19.20
C GLY A 45 -5.81 -1.91 18.60
N MET A 46 -5.14 -1.07 19.38
CA MET A 46 -4.59 0.20 18.90
C MET A 46 -3.52 0.00 17.85
N SER A 47 -2.60 -0.95 18.04
CA SER A 47 -1.54 -1.24 17.06
C SER A 47 -2.10 -1.78 15.75
N LEU A 48 -3.09 -2.69 15.79
CA LEU A 48 -3.77 -3.17 14.59
C LEU A 48 -4.54 -2.04 13.88
N PHE A 49 -5.20 -1.16 14.64
CA PHE A 49 -5.89 0.01 14.08
C PHE A 49 -4.92 0.97 13.38
N LEU A 50 -3.76 1.22 14.00
CA LEU A 50 -2.68 2.03 13.44
C LEU A 50 -2.03 1.40 12.18
N LEU A 51 -2.17 0.10 11.97
CA LEU A 51 -1.76 -0.56 10.72
C LEU A 51 -2.86 -0.48 9.65
N ILE A 52 -4.13 -0.66 10.03
CA ILE A 52 -5.26 -0.64 9.11
C ILE A 52 -5.44 0.74 8.46
N ILE A 53 -5.37 1.83 9.25
CA ILE A 53 -5.57 3.18 8.70
C ILE A 53 -4.61 3.46 7.53
N PRO A 54 -3.28 3.45 7.70
CA PRO A 54 -2.37 3.75 6.61
C PRO A 54 -2.49 2.74 5.47
N PHE A 55 -2.84 1.47 5.76
CA PHE A 55 -3.09 0.47 4.73
C PHE A 55 -4.24 0.89 3.81
N VAL A 56 -5.38 1.28 4.37
CA VAL A 56 -6.54 1.72 3.59
C VAL A 56 -6.22 2.99 2.79
N PHE A 57 -5.58 3.99 3.41
CA PHE A 57 -5.21 5.21 2.71
C PHE A 57 -4.23 4.94 1.55
N LEU A 58 -3.18 4.15 1.79
CA LEU A 58 -2.22 3.79 0.73
C LEU A 58 -2.87 2.96 -0.36
N LEU A 59 -3.76 2.03 -0.03
CA LEU A 59 -4.47 1.21 -1.01
C LEU A 59 -5.32 2.10 -1.93
N LEU A 60 -6.06 3.04 -1.36
CA LEU A 60 -6.87 4.00 -2.11
C LEU A 60 -6.01 4.91 -2.99
N LEU A 61 -4.88 5.42 -2.46
CA LEU A 61 -3.95 6.24 -3.24
C LEU A 61 -3.33 5.45 -4.39
N THR A 62 -2.91 4.21 -4.13
CA THR A 62 -2.32 3.33 -5.16
C THR A 62 -3.33 3.03 -6.26
N TYR A 63 -4.58 2.76 -5.89
CA TYR A 63 -5.66 2.53 -6.84
C TYR A 63 -5.98 3.78 -7.68
N ALA A 64 -6.04 4.95 -7.04
CA ALA A 64 -6.26 6.22 -7.74
C ALA A 64 -5.11 6.55 -8.71
N ALA A 65 -3.87 6.28 -8.32
CA ALA A 65 -2.70 6.43 -9.19
C ALA A 65 -2.77 5.48 -10.39
N GLY A 66 -3.02 4.19 -10.17
CA GLY A 66 -3.16 3.19 -11.24
C GLY A 66 -4.27 3.52 -12.24
N ARG A 67 -5.42 3.99 -11.75
CA ARG A 67 -6.55 4.39 -12.61
C ARG A 67 -6.28 5.66 -13.42
N THR A 68 -5.41 6.54 -12.94
CA THR A 68 -5.01 7.73 -13.71
C THR A 68 -4.13 7.33 -14.88
N ILE A 69 -3.19 6.40 -14.66
CA ILE A 69 -2.30 5.87 -15.70
C ILE A 69 -3.10 5.17 -16.82
N GLU A 70 -4.06 4.31 -16.46
CA GLU A 70 -4.92 3.60 -17.42
C GLU A 70 -5.67 4.57 -18.36
N ARG A 71 -6.17 5.69 -17.80
CA ARG A 71 -6.88 6.72 -18.58
C ARG A 71 -5.99 7.50 -19.54
N GLU A 72 -4.74 7.73 -19.18
CA GLU A 72 -3.78 8.43 -20.05
C GLU A 72 -3.37 7.56 -21.24
N GLU A 73 -3.28 6.24 -21.04
CA GLU A 73 -3.03 5.28 -22.12
C GLU A 73 -4.23 5.23 -23.10
N GLU A 74 -5.48 5.15 -22.60
CA GLU A 74 -6.69 5.12 -23.43
C GLU A 74 -6.91 6.38 -24.29
N GLN A 75 -6.43 7.56 -23.86
CA GLN A 75 -6.58 8.82 -24.61
C GLN A 75 -5.54 9.03 -25.71
N THR A 76 -4.46 8.23 -25.70
CA THR A 76 -3.33 8.37 -26.64
C THR A 76 -3.47 7.44 -27.87
N ASP A 77 -4.37 6.45 -27.81
CA ASP A 77 -4.78 5.58 -28.93
C ASP A 77 -5.99 6.15 -29.71
#